data_AF-A0A8K0XZ80-F1
#
_entry.id   AF-A0A8K0XZ80-F1
#
_cell.length_a   1.000
_cell.length_b   1.000
_cell.length_c   1.000
_cell.angle_alpha   90.00
_cell.angle_beta   90.00
_cell.angle_gamma   90.00
#
_symmetry.space_group_name_H-M   'P 1'
#
loop_
_entity.id
_entity.type
_entity.pdbx_description
1 polymer ?
#
loop_
_entity_poly.entity_id
_entity_poly.type
_entity_poly.pdbx_seq_one_letter_code
_entity_poly.pdbx_strand_id
1 'polypeptide(L)'
;MSRSLEFPAILGIVAVAVTGSVATFHAIAGPSSHSAPVEAAAQAVPPAAEAAPETTTASAPAADPAPAAAAEPAAETTALTPPADTPAPAANAVTEAEAEAPAAEAEIVLAQADAPAETTPDPAPSTTSAEPTIAREPLGLGRTALPEEILAWDVAVLPDGQGLREGSGDVATGEEVFVEYCGACHGDFAEGIDSWPVLAGGIGSLTNQRPVKTVGSYWPYLSTVYDYIHRSMPFGAAQTLSVDDTYAITAYLLYSNGVVEDDFVLTHENFTEITLPNAAGFYVDDRAESEYPLFSGEPCMTDCGPAPQVTRRAVDLGVTPTDADGRPAGTMPVIDLPATAESGEPAAPAEMTAQAETVTETPAEPAPETQTGAPAAEPESEPEQSAGLDPALVAAGETQFRKCAACHKVGEGAANGVGPQLNGIVGRVAGTTDGFRYSKPMTDAGAEGLVWDADSLHSFLENPRGFIPRNRMSYNGLKNEEDRTALIAYLSSLTE
;
A
#
# COMPACT_ATOMS: atom_id res chain seq x y z
N MET A 1 -45.35 48.38 -7.02
CA MET A 1 -45.90 48.40 -8.40
C MET A 1 -45.25 47.28 -9.17
N SER A 2 -46.01 46.25 -9.55
CA SER A 2 -45.47 45.09 -10.28
C SER A 2 -45.17 45.46 -11.73
N ARG A 3 -44.03 45.00 -12.25
CA ARG A 3 -43.84 44.79 -13.69
C ARG A 3 -43.13 43.45 -13.91
N SER A 4 -43.88 42.52 -14.49
CA SER A 4 -43.37 41.25 -14.99
C SER A 4 -42.40 41.49 -16.14
N LEU A 5 -41.40 40.61 -16.27
CA LEU A 5 -40.65 40.41 -17.51
C LEU A 5 -40.80 38.93 -17.89
N GLU A 6 -41.35 38.71 -19.07
CA GLU A 6 -41.69 37.38 -19.59
C GLU A 6 -40.48 36.77 -20.32
N PHE A 7 -40.21 35.48 -20.09
CA PHE A 7 -39.28 34.70 -20.90
C PHE A 7 -40.06 33.99 -22.02
N PRO A 8 -39.74 34.21 -23.32
CA PRO A 8 -40.33 33.43 -24.40
C PRO A 8 -39.58 32.10 -24.56
N ALA A 9 -40.30 30.99 -24.42
CA ALA A 9 -39.79 29.67 -24.83
C ALA A 9 -39.81 29.57 -26.37
N ILE A 10 -38.66 29.31 -26.98
CA ILE A 10 -38.56 29.03 -28.43
C ILE A 10 -38.22 27.55 -28.62
N LEU A 11 -39.24 26.79 -29.02
CA LEU A 11 -39.14 25.38 -29.38
C LEU A 11 -38.66 25.26 -30.83
N GLY A 12 -37.35 25.05 -31.04
CA GLY A 12 -36.74 24.93 -32.37
C GLY A 12 -36.58 23.48 -32.81
N ILE A 13 -37.51 22.96 -33.62
CA ILE A 13 -37.37 21.64 -34.25
C ILE A 13 -36.37 21.76 -35.43
N VAL A 14 -35.22 21.10 -35.32
CA VAL A 14 -34.27 20.94 -36.44
C VAL A 14 -34.42 19.55 -37.04
N ALA A 15 -35.03 19.47 -38.22
CA ALA A 15 -35.06 18.26 -39.02
C ALA A 15 -33.76 18.13 -39.83
N VAL A 16 -32.93 17.13 -39.51
CA VAL A 16 -31.73 16.81 -40.30
C VAL A 16 -32.10 15.84 -41.41
N ALA A 17 -32.09 16.32 -42.66
CA ALA A 17 -32.26 15.48 -43.83
C ALA A 17 -30.95 14.74 -44.17
N VAL A 18 -30.90 13.45 -43.88
CA VAL A 18 -29.77 12.59 -44.28
C VAL A 18 -29.88 12.30 -45.79
N THR A 19 -28.96 12.86 -46.58
CA THR A 19 -28.80 12.49 -47.99
C THR A 19 -27.67 11.46 -48.11
N GLY A 20 -28.03 10.18 -48.25
CA GLY A 20 -27.07 9.10 -48.43
C GLY A 20 -26.46 9.12 -49.83
N SER A 21 -25.14 9.19 -49.93
CA SER A 21 -24.39 8.80 -51.14
C SER A 21 -23.71 7.45 -50.89
N VAL A 22 -24.18 6.43 -51.61
CA VAL A 22 -23.60 5.08 -51.57
C VAL A 22 -22.36 5.04 -52.46
N ALA A 23 -21.18 4.85 -51.87
CA ALA A 23 -19.95 4.61 -52.62
C ALA A 23 -19.68 3.09 -52.71
N THR A 24 -19.95 2.50 -53.88
CA THR A 24 -19.72 1.08 -54.15
C THR A 24 -18.23 0.77 -54.28
N PHE A 25 -17.65 0.08 -53.29
CA PHE A 25 -16.31 -0.49 -53.42
C PHE A 25 -16.34 -1.75 -54.31
N HIS A 26 -15.59 -1.70 -55.42
CA HIS A 26 -15.29 -2.90 -56.20
C HIS A 26 -14.19 -3.71 -55.52
N ALA A 27 -14.46 -4.98 -55.22
CA ALA A 27 -13.44 -5.92 -54.77
C ALA A 27 -12.55 -6.32 -55.97
N ILE A 28 -11.24 -6.07 -55.87
CA ILE A 28 -10.25 -6.62 -56.80
C ILE A 28 -9.63 -7.86 -56.14
N ALA A 29 -9.87 -9.02 -56.74
CA ALA A 29 -9.23 -10.27 -56.33
C ALA A 29 -7.79 -10.33 -56.88
N GLY A 30 -6.83 -10.64 -56.00
CA GLY A 30 -5.43 -10.96 -56.32
C GLY A 30 -5.07 -12.33 -55.72
N PRO A 31 -4.23 -13.15 -56.37
CA PRO A 31 -4.25 -14.60 -56.17
C PRO A 31 -3.45 -15.10 -54.98
N SER A 32 -3.93 -16.20 -54.40
CA SER A 32 -3.24 -16.99 -53.37
C SER A 32 -1.98 -17.67 -53.92
N SER A 33 -0.86 -17.56 -53.19
CA SER A 33 0.31 -18.43 -53.34
C SER A 33 0.43 -19.34 -52.12
N HIS A 34 0.63 -20.64 -52.36
CA HIS A 34 0.68 -21.68 -51.33
C HIS A 34 1.93 -21.65 -50.43
N SER A 35 1.79 -22.31 -49.29
CA SER A 35 2.75 -22.45 -48.19
C SER A 35 4.06 -23.17 -48.54
N ALA A 36 5.13 -22.81 -47.83
CA ALA A 36 6.21 -23.71 -47.43
C ALA A 36 6.66 -23.31 -46.00
N PRO A 37 6.98 -24.26 -45.11
CA PRO A 37 7.36 -23.95 -43.72
C PRO A 37 8.83 -23.50 -43.63
N VAL A 38 9.12 -22.60 -42.69
CA VAL A 38 10.50 -22.27 -42.29
C VAL A 38 10.85 -23.09 -41.05
N GLU A 39 11.93 -23.86 -41.16
CA GLU A 39 12.44 -24.76 -40.13
C GLU A 39 13.01 -24.01 -38.92
N ALA A 40 12.78 -24.55 -37.72
CA ALA A 40 13.33 -23.99 -36.48
C ALA A 40 14.80 -24.42 -36.28
N ALA A 41 15.72 -23.46 -36.28
CA ALA A 41 17.12 -23.69 -35.93
C ALA A 41 17.37 -23.33 -34.45
N ALA A 42 17.22 -24.31 -33.57
CA ALA A 42 17.68 -24.20 -32.18
C ALA A 42 19.21 -24.34 -32.14
N GLN A 43 19.91 -23.40 -31.49
CA GLN A 43 21.32 -23.58 -31.12
C GLN A 43 21.40 -24.02 -29.65
N ALA A 44 21.98 -25.20 -29.43
CA ALA A 44 22.18 -25.77 -28.11
C ALA A 44 23.44 -25.20 -27.44
N VAL A 45 23.34 -24.87 -26.16
CA VAL A 45 24.47 -24.56 -25.28
C VAL A 45 24.73 -25.78 -24.39
N PRO A 46 25.95 -26.33 -24.34
CA PRO A 46 26.25 -27.49 -23.50
C PRO A 46 26.38 -27.11 -22.01
N PRO A 47 26.01 -28.00 -21.07
CA PRO A 47 26.07 -27.72 -19.64
C PRO A 47 27.50 -27.81 -19.09
N ALA A 48 27.83 -26.92 -18.14
CA ALA A 48 29.01 -27.06 -17.28
C ALA A 48 28.71 -28.05 -16.13
N ALA A 49 29.70 -28.85 -15.76
CA ALA A 49 29.52 -30.00 -14.87
C ALA A 49 29.61 -29.65 -13.37
N GLU A 50 28.91 -30.43 -12.55
CA GLU A 50 29.07 -30.49 -11.10
C GLU A 50 30.49 -30.95 -10.69
N ALA A 51 30.95 -30.45 -9.54
CA ALA A 51 32.01 -31.06 -8.75
C ALA A 51 31.58 -31.08 -7.27
N ALA A 52 31.53 -32.29 -6.69
CA ALA A 52 31.20 -32.55 -5.29
C ALA A 52 32.49 -32.60 -4.43
N PRO A 53 32.40 -32.57 -3.08
CA PRO A 53 33.46 -32.06 -2.21
C PRO A 53 34.49 -33.10 -1.73
N GLU A 54 35.66 -32.62 -1.28
CA GLU A 54 36.59 -33.39 -0.44
C GLU A 54 36.59 -32.90 1.03
N THR A 55 36.95 -33.82 1.92
CA THR A 55 36.72 -33.75 3.36
C THR A 55 37.94 -33.39 4.19
N THR A 56 37.74 -32.49 5.17
CA THR A 56 38.35 -32.43 6.52
C THR A 56 39.75 -33.02 6.78
N THR A 57 40.66 -32.20 7.32
CA THR A 57 41.36 -32.52 8.59
C THR A 57 41.96 -31.26 9.24
N ALA A 58 42.19 -31.30 10.56
CA ALA A 58 42.54 -30.13 11.37
C ALA A 58 44.03 -30.08 11.76
N SER A 59 44.60 -28.86 11.90
CA SER A 59 45.36 -28.43 13.09
C SER A 59 45.91 -27.00 12.95
N ALA A 60 46.04 -26.30 14.07
CA ALA A 60 46.72 -25.00 14.23
C ALA A 60 47.81 -25.12 15.31
N PRO A 61 48.55 -24.07 15.70
CA PRO A 61 49.07 -22.89 14.97
C PRO A 61 50.60 -22.74 15.11
N ALA A 62 51.26 -21.87 14.32
CA ALA A 62 52.51 -21.18 14.74
C ALA A 62 52.96 -20.02 13.81
N ALA A 63 53.16 -18.85 14.42
CA ALA A 63 54.22 -17.85 14.21
C ALA A 63 54.52 -17.24 12.80
N ASP A 64 54.37 -15.92 12.76
CA ASP A 64 55.11 -14.92 11.95
C ASP A 64 56.64 -15.20 11.87
N PRO A 65 57.34 -14.79 10.78
CA PRO A 65 57.68 -13.35 10.66
C PRO A 65 57.79 -12.75 9.24
N ALA A 66 57.31 -11.50 9.09
CA ALA A 66 57.83 -10.50 8.14
C ALA A 66 59.22 -9.94 8.61
N PRO A 67 59.95 -9.06 7.86
CA PRO A 67 59.62 -8.39 6.59
C PRO A 67 60.74 -8.31 5.52
N ALA A 68 60.40 -7.88 4.29
CA ALA A 68 61.33 -7.17 3.38
C ALA A 68 60.54 -6.34 2.35
N ALA A 69 61.05 -5.16 1.99
CA ALA A 69 60.33 -4.15 1.18
C ALA A 69 60.80 -4.08 -0.28
N ALA A 70 59.86 -3.72 -1.18
CA ALA A 70 60.07 -3.12 -2.50
C ALA A 70 58.75 -2.41 -2.89
N ALA A 71 58.68 -1.08 -2.87
CA ALA A 71 59.09 -0.15 -3.93
C ALA A 71 58.02 0.02 -5.04
N GLU A 72 57.41 1.22 -5.09
CA GLU A 72 56.49 1.68 -6.15
C GLU A 72 57.21 1.82 -7.51
N PRO A 73 56.46 2.04 -8.61
CA PRO A 73 56.37 3.44 -9.05
C PRO A 73 55.02 3.90 -9.64
N ALA A 74 54.68 5.14 -9.29
CA ALA A 74 54.13 6.23 -10.14
C ALA A 74 52.93 5.98 -11.09
N ALA A 75 51.86 6.72 -10.85
CA ALA A 75 50.78 6.97 -11.81
C ALA A 75 51.18 8.03 -12.86
N GLU A 76 50.65 7.91 -14.08
CA GLU A 76 50.66 8.97 -15.09
C GLU A 76 49.22 9.44 -15.38
N THR A 77 48.92 10.68 -15.00
CA THR A 77 47.62 11.32 -15.21
C THR A 77 47.60 12.08 -16.53
N THR A 78 46.72 11.68 -17.46
CA THR A 78 46.44 12.49 -18.66
C THR A 78 45.20 13.35 -18.42
N ALA A 79 45.40 14.67 -18.33
CA ALA A 79 44.31 15.62 -18.13
C ALA A 79 43.50 15.85 -19.42
N LEU A 80 42.17 15.97 -19.29
CA LEU A 80 41.29 16.45 -20.36
C LEU A 80 40.71 17.81 -19.95
N THR A 81 40.99 18.85 -20.74
CA THR A 81 40.53 20.23 -20.47
C THR A 81 39.15 20.48 -21.10
N PRO A 82 38.15 20.98 -20.35
CA PRO A 82 36.91 21.48 -20.93
C PRO A 82 37.04 22.95 -21.39
N PRO A 83 36.31 23.40 -22.43
CA PRO A 83 36.27 24.80 -22.83
C PRO A 83 35.27 25.62 -21.99
N ALA A 84 35.62 26.87 -21.70
CA ALA A 84 34.70 27.93 -21.27
C ALA A 84 33.93 28.49 -22.52
N ASP A 85 32.95 29.41 -22.45
CA ASP A 85 32.51 30.32 -21.39
C ASP A 85 31.13 30.95 -21.77
N THR A 86 30.18 31.10 -20.83
CA THR A 86 29.21 32.23 -20.76
C THR A 86 28.29 32.11 -19.52
N PRO A 87 27.82 33.22 -18.90
CA PRO A 87 27.53 33.23 -17.45
C PRO A 87 26.05 33.17 -17.04
N ALA A 88 25.83 32.72 -15.80
CA ALA A 88 24.59 32.90 -15.04
C ALA A 88 24.71 34.10 -14.05
N PRO A 89 23.61 34.79 -13.68
CA PRO A 89 23.65 35.96 -12.80
C PRO A 89 23.71 35.61 -11.30
N ALA A 90 24.42 36.48 -10.57
CA ALA A 90 24.84 36.34 -9.17
C ALA A 90 23.73 36.13 -8.10
N ALA A 91 24.07 35.32 -7.10
CA ALA A 91 23.53 35.41 -5.74
C ALA A 91 24.52 36.18 -4.85
N ASN A 92 24.02 37.05 -3.96
CA ASN A 92 24.85 37.81 -3.01
C ASN A 92 24.99 37.07 -1.67
N ALA A 93 26.20 37.02 -1.15
CA ALA A 93 26.49 36.57 0.21
C ALA A 93 26.31 37.70 1.23
N VAL A 94 25.92 37.35 2.46
CA VAL A 94 26.10 38.17 3.67
C VAL A 94 26.62 37.27 4.80
N THR A 95 27.43 37.86 5.68
CA THR A 95 28.37 37.21 6.60
C THR A 95 27.79 36.79 7.95
N GLU A 96 28.49 35.87 8.62
CA GLU A 96 28.30 35.49 10.03
C GLU A 96 28.47 36.67 11.01
N ALA A 97 27.79 36.55 12.17
CA ALA A 97 28.16 37.21 13.42
C ALA A 97 27.59 36.41 14.62
N GLU A 98 28.45 36.03 15.56
CA GLU A 98 28.10 35.27 16.78
C GLU A 98 27.48 36.17 17.87
N ALA A 99 26.61 35.60 18.72
CA ALA A 99 26.34 36.09 20.09
C ALA A 99 25.71 35.00 20.98
N GLU A 100 26.29 34.76 22.17
CA GLU A 100 25.80 33.81 23.18
C GLU A 100 24.63 34.36 24.04
N ALA A 101 23.68 33.48 24.38
CA ALA A 101 23.04 33.19 25.70
C ALA A 101 22.57 34.34 26.67
N PRO A 102 21.70 34.09 27.69
CA PRO A 102 21.20 32.80 28.20
C PRO A 102 19.67 32.71 28.45
N ALA A 103 19.24 31.57 28.99
CA ALA A 103 17.84 31.20 29.27
C ALA A 103 17.20 31.88 30.51
N ALA A 104 15.86 31.94 30.52
CA ALA A 104 15.02 32.09 31.71
C ALA A 104 13.63 31.48 31.47
N GLU A 105 13.10 30.74 32.46
CA GLU A 105 11.79 30.07 32.42
C GLU A 105 10.63 31.07 32.62
N ALA A 106 9.49 30.85 31.95
CA ALA A 106 8.22 31.50 32.30
C ALA A 106 7.00 30.69 31.80
N GLU A 107 6.02 30.46 32.68
CA GLU A 107 4.74 29.83 32.36
C GLU A 107 3.92 30.65 31.33
N ILE A 108 3.35 29.99 30.33
CA ILE A 108 2.44 30.63 29.37
C ILE A 108 1.01 30.61 29.90
N VAL A 109 0.57 31.72 30.48
CA VAL A 109 -0.85 32.05 30.62
C VAL A 109 -1.33 32.63 29.29
N LEU A 110 -2.29 31.97 28.64
CA LEU A 110 -2.80 32.38 27.33
C LEU A 110 -3.69 33.64 27.42
N ALA A 111 -3.06 34.82 27.37
CA ALA A 111 -3.76 36.10 27.28
C ALA A 111 -4.05 36.44 25.80
N GLN A 112 -5.31 36.78 25.50
CA GLN A 112 -5.72 37.23 24.17
C GLN A 112 -5.09 38.61 23.86
N ALA A 113 -4.40 38.73 22.73
CA ALA A 113 -3.75 39.97 22.32
C ALA A 113 -4.68 40.83 21.44
N ASP A 114 -5.12 41.97 21.96
CA ASP A 114 -5.63 43.09 21.18
C ASP A 114 -4.46 43.79 20.46
N ALA A 115 -4.60 44.03 19.16
CA ALA A 115 -3.58 44.71 18.37
C ALA A 115 -3.75 46.26 18.43
N PRO A 116 -2.71 47.04 18.77
CA PRO A 116 -2.78 48.50 18.72
C PRO A 116 -2.67 49.02 17.29
N ALA A 117 -3.39 50.10 16.99
CA ALA A 117 -3.51 50.65 15.64
C ALA A 117 -2.31 51.52 15.22
N GLU A 118 -1.88 51.39 13.96
CA GLU A 118 -1.12 52.41 13.24
C GLU A 118 -1.96 53.05 12.12
N THR A 119 -1.67 54.32 11.85
CA THR A 119 -2.53 55.23 11.08
C THR A 119 -2.20 55.26 9.58
N THR A 120 -3.23 55.11 8.75
CA THR A 120 -3.20 55.44 7.31
C THR A 120 -4.23 56.53 6.96
N PRO A 121 -3.97 57.41 5.99
CA PRO A 121 -4.78 58.61 5.74
C PRO A 121 -6.11 58.35 5.03
N ASP A 122 -7.11 59.20 5.32
CA ASP A 122 -8.49 59.14 4.80
C ASP A 122 -8.61 59.06 3.26
N PRO A 123 -9.38 58.09 2.72
CA PRO A 123 -10.09 58.22 1.46
C PRO A 123 -11.51 58.81 1.66
N ALA A 124 -11.98 59.56 0.66
CA ALA A 124 -13.21 60.35 0.69
C ALA A 124 -14.51 59.55 1.01
N PRO A 125 -15.57 60.21 1.53
CA PRO A 125 -16.75 59.53 2.07
C PRO A 125 -17.63 58.90 0.98
N SER A 126 -17.40 57.62 0.71
CA SER A 126 -18.35 56.76 0.01
C SER A 126 -19.43 56.30 0.97
N THR A 127 -20.66 56.80 0.78
CA THR A 127 -21.84 56.43 1.57
C THR A 127 -22.24 54.97 1.30
N THR A 128 -21.57 54.06 1.99
CA THR A 128 -21.97 52.66 2.07
C THR A 128 -22.96 52.54 3.22
N SER A 129 -24.22 52.23 2.92
CA SER A 129 -25.19 51.86 3.94
C SER A 129 -24.66 50.63 4.67
N ALA A 130 -24.26 50.79 5.93
CA ALA A 130 -23.91 49.67 6.79
C ALA A 130 -25.18 48.86 7.07
N GLU A 131 -25.43 47.81 6.29
CA GLU A 131 -26.33 46.76 6.72
C GLU A 131 -25.75 46.14 8.00
N PRO A 132 -26.58 45.93 9.04
CA PRO A 132 -26.09 45.35 10.28
C PRO A 132 -25.60 43.94 9.99
N THR A 133 -24.30 43.70 10.18
CA THR A 133 -23.77 42.34 10.24
C THR A 133 -24.36 41.70 11.49
N ILE A 134 -25.48 40.99 11.31
CA ILE A 134 -26.00 40.09 12.35
C ILE A 134 -24.99 38.96 12.44
N ALA A 135 -24.10 39.07 13.43
CA ALA A 135 -23.30 37.94 13.88
C ALA A 135 -24.28 36.80 14.19
N ARG A 136 -24.30 35.77 13.33
CA ARG A 136 -25.04 34.55 13.64
C ARG A 136 -24.42 33.97 14.89
N GLU A 137 -25.23 33.82 15.94
CA GLU A 137 -24.81 33.04 17.10
C GLU A 137 -24.40 31.63 16.62
N PRO A 138 -23.34 31.05 17.21
CA PRO A 138 -22.95 29.67 16.91
C PRO A 138 -24.15 28.73 17.07
N LEU A 139 -24.27 27.72 16.20
CA LEU A 139 -25.45 26.84 16.14
C LEU A 139 -25.68 25.98 17.40
N GLY A 140 -24.82 26.07 18.42
CA GLY A 140 -24.93 25.29 19.66
C GLY A 140 -24.71 23.78 19.47
N LEU A 141 -24.06 23.38 18.38
CA LEU A 141 -23.79 21.98 18.04
C LEU A 141 -22.40 21.54 18.53
N GLY A 142 -22.32 20.30 18.99
CA GLY A 142 -21.08 19.70 19.50
C GLY A 142 -20.76 20.08 20.94
N ARG A 143 -19.52 19.80 21.36
CA ARG A 143 -18.92 20.21 22.63
C ARG A 143 -17.43 20.49 22.41
N THR A 144 -16.79 21.16 23.36
CA THR A 144 -15.32 21.23 23.40
C THR A 144 -14.72 19.82 23.47
N ALA A 145 -13.68 19.57 22.68
CA ALA A 145 -12.86 18.37 22.80
C ALA A 145 -12.06 18.41 24.10
N LEU A 146 -11.91 17.27 24.76
CA LEU A 146 -11.06 17.15 25.94
C LEU A 146 -9.58 17.06 25.52
N PRO A 147 -8.63 17.51 26.36
CA PRO A 147 -7.20 17.43 26.04
C PRO A 147 -6.75 16.00 25.68
N GLU A 148 -7.29 14.99 26.36
CA GLU A 148 -6.96 13.58 26.14
C GLU A 148 -7.47 13.08 24.78
N GLU A 149 -8.57 13.62 24.28
CA GLU A 149 -9.13 13.28 22.96
C GLU A 149 -8.30 13.89 21.84
N ILE A 150 -7.83 15.14 22.04
CA ILE A 150 -6.91 15.80 21.12
C ILE A 150 -5.59 15.03 21.10
N LEU A 151 -4.99 14.74 22.26
CA LEU A 151 -3.73 13.98 22.35
C LEU A 151 -3.82 12.54 21.83
N ALA A 152 -5.00 11.92 21.83
CA ALA A 152 -5.19 10.58 21.27
C ALA A 152 -5.28 10.56 19.73
N TRP A 153 -5.74 11.65 19.10
CA TRP A 153 -6.03 11.71 17.66
C TRP A 153 -5.07 12.60 16.87
N ASP A 154 -4.62 13.70 17.49
CA ASP A 154 -3.64 14.63 16.96
C ASP A 154 -2.23 14.16 17.35
N VAL A 155 -1.64 13.39 16.42
CA VAL A 155 -0.27 12.87 16.46
C VAL A 155 0.54 13.40 15.27
N ALA A 156 0.02 14.40 14.56
CA ALA A 156 0.63 14.91 13.34
C ALA A 156 1.93 15.65 13.65
N VAL A 157 2.94 15.54 12.78
CA VAL A 157 4.22 16.25 12.95
C VAL A 157 4.52 17.10 11.73
N LEU A 158 4.61 18.42 11.93
CA LEU A 158 4.93 19.37 10.88
C LEU A 158 6.45 19.49 10.66
N PRO A 159 6.91 19.99 9.49
CA PRO A 159 8.34 20.09 9.16
C PRO A 159 9.19 20.93 10.12
N ASP A 160 8.57 21.81 10.90
CA ASP A 160 9.21 22.66 11.91
C ASP A 160 9.24 22.02 13.31
N GLY A 161 8.82 20.76 13.44
CA GLY A 161 8.78 20.01 14.70
C GLY A 161 7.51 20.21 15.53
N GLN A 162 6.55 21.04 15.11
CA GLN A 162 5.26 21.11 15.81
C GLN A 162 4.59 19.73 15.81
N GLY A 163 4.21 19.26 17.01
CA GLY A 163 3.59 17.95 17.24
C GLY A 163 4.55 16.84 17.69
N LEU A 164 5.87 17.07 17.67
CA LEU A 164 6.83 16.17 18.31
C LEU A 164 6.52 15.99 19.80
N ARG A 165 6.72 14.78 20.30
CA ARG A 165 6.54 14.40 21.71
C ARG A 165 7.89 14.11 22.34
N GLU A 166 8.04 14.40 23.62
CA GLU A 166 9.24 14.05 24.38
C GLU A 166 9.55 12.55 24.26
N GLY A 167 10.80 12.25 23.90
CA GLY A 167 11.27 10.90 23.61
C GLY A 167 12.60 10.90 22.85
N SER A 168 13.13 9.70 22.63
CA SER A 168 14.40 9.45 21.93
C SER A 168 14.53 8.00 21.47
N GLY A 169 15.33 7.76 20.43
CA GLY A 169 15.73 6.43 20.01
C GLY A 169 17.01 6.44 19.18
N ASP A 170 17.83 5.40 19.34
CA ASP A 170 19.09 5.22 18.61
C ASP A 170 18.95 4.26 17.43
N VAL A 171 19.96 4.25 16.55
CA VAL A 171 19.99 3.40 15.35
C VAL A 171 19.96 1.91 15.69
N ALA A 172 20.65 1.48 16.75
CA ALA A 172 20.74 0.07 17.13
C ALA A 172 19.41 -0.49 17.64
N THR A 173 18.74 0.24 18.54
CA THR A 173 17.37 -0.07 18.97
C THR A 173 16.42 -0.02 17.77
N GLY A 174 16.64 0.96 16.88
CA GLY A 174 15.88 1.10 15.65
C GLY A 174 15.98 -0.09 14.71
N GLU A 175 17.17 -0.69 14.57
CA GLU A 175 17.39 -1.91 13.80
C GLU A 175 16.60 -3.09 14.38
N GLU A 176 16.69 -3.32 15.69
CA GLU A 176 15.97 -4.41 16.36
C GLU A 176 14.45 -4.28 16.18
N VAL A 177 13.91 -3.08 16.44
CA VAL A 177 12.48 -2.76 16.28
C VAL A 177 12.07 -2.81 14.80
N PHE A 178 12.91 -2.38 13.86
CA PHE A 178 12.61 -2.43 12.42
C PHE A 178 12.62 -3.84 11.87
N VAL A 179 13.59 -4.69 12.24
CA VAL A 179 13.61 -6.12 11.89
C VAL A 179 12.39 -6.83 12.50
N GLU A 180 11.96 -6.44 13.70
CA GLU A 180 10.72 -6.95 14.28
C GLU A 180 9.47 -6.49 13.47
N TYR A 181 9.21 -5.20 13.37
CA TYR A 181 7.91 -4.69 12.93
C TYR A 181 7.80 -4.37 11.43
N CYS A 182 8.93 -4.29 10.70
CA CYS A 182 8.97 -3.75 9.34
C CYS A 182 9.70 -4.65 8.32
N GLY A 183 10.80 -5.30 8.71
CA GLY A 183 11.69 -6.04 7.80
C GLY A 183 11.00 -7.18 7.02
N ALA A 184 9.94 -7.75 7.61
CA ALA A 184 9.06 -8.74 6.99
C ALA A 184 8.51 -8.35 5.59
N CYS A 185 8.39 -7.04 5.31
CA CYS A 185 8.00 -6.47 4.03
C CYS A 185 9.08 -5.54 3.45
N HIS A 186 9.74 -4.76 4.28
CA HIS A 186 10.67 -3.71 3.84
C HIS A 186 12.12 -4.16 3.70
N GLY A 187 12.45 -5.42 3.94
CA GLY A 187 13.84 -5.92 3.93
C GLY A 187 14.56 -5.57 5.22
N ASP A 188 15.61 -6.31 5.55
CA ASP A 188 16.32 -6.09 6.83
C ASP A 188 17.02 -4.73 6.82
N PHE A 189 17.46 -4.24 5.65
CA PHE A 189 18.15 -2.95 5.44
C PHE A 189 17.25 -1.88 4.80
N ALA A 190 15.93 -2.03 4.96
CA ALA A 190 14.91 -1.15 4.39
C ALA A 190 14.91 -1.09 2.84
N GLU A 191 15.50 -2.09 2.17
CA GLU A 191 15.71 -2.18 0.73
C GLU A 191 14.51 -2.69 -0.10
N GLY A 192 13.45 -3.15 0.58
CA GLY A 192 12.21 -3.68 0.02
C GLY A 192 12.27 -5.16 -0.39
N ILE A 193 11.28 -5.95 0.02
CA ILE A 193 11.12 -7.37 -0.40
C ILE A 193 10.04 -7.49 -1.48
N ASP A 194 10.34 -8.26 -2.53
CA ASP A 194 9.46 -8.54 -3.67
C ASP A 194 8.97 -7.26 -4.37
N SER A 195 7.79 -6.78 -3.98
CA SER A 195 7.09 -5.64 -4.58
C SER A 195 6.61 -4.64 -3.52
N TRP A 196 7.03 -4.81 -2.25
CA TRP A 196 6.77 -3.85 -1.19
C TRP A 196 7.65 -2.58 -1.35
N PRO A 197 7.26 -1.45 -0.73
CA PRO A 197 8.01 -0.21 -0.84
C PRO A 197 9.46 -0.32 -0.36
N VAL A 198 10.38 0.10 -1.23
CA VAL A 198 11.79 0.38 -0.91
C VAL A 198 11.84 1.67 -0.10
N LEU A 199 12.44 1.65 1.10
CA LEU A 199 12.54 2.82 1.97
C LEU A 199 13.94 3.47 1.95
N ALA A 200 14.97 2.70 1.57
CA ALA A 200 16.35 3.16 1.44
C ALA A 200 16.93 3.01 0.02
N GLY A 201 17.82 3.93 -0.36
CA GLY A 201 18.53 3.89 -1.65
C GLY A 201 17.89 4.73 -2.77
N GLY A 202 18.29 4.51 -4.02
CA GLY A 202 17.77 5.29 -5.17
C GLY A 202 18.28 6.73 -5.28
N ILE A 203 19.28 7.12 -4.48
CA ILE A 203 19.91 8.45 -4.48
C ILE A 203 20.35 8.84 -5.90
N GLY A 204 20.05 10.08 -6.31
CA GLY A 204 20.39 10.60 -7.64
C GLY A 204 19.56 10.04 -8.81
N SER A 205 18.60 9.13 -8.57
CA SER A 205 17.84 8.48 -9.65
C SER A 205 16.65 9.28 -10.21
N LEU A 206 16.37 10.49 -9.69
CA LEU A 206 15.14 11.24 -9.99
C LEU A 206 14.96 11.61 -11.47
N THR A 207 16.04 11.69 -12.25
CA THR A 207 16.03 11.98 -13.70
C THR A 207 16.16 10.74 -14.58
N ASN A 208 16.23 9.53 -14.00
CA ASN A 208 16.30 8.27 -14.75
C ASN A 208 14.96 7.95 -15.44
N GLN A 209 14.98 7.08 -16.45
CA GLN A 209 13.76 6.61 -17.12
C GLN A 209 12.76 5.93 -16.17
N ARG A 210 13.27 5.32 -15.09
CA ARG A 210 12.47 4.74 -13.99
C ARG A 210 13.13 5.15 -12.66
N PRO A 211 12.73 6.29 -12.06
CA PRO A 211 13.25 6.74 -10.77
C PRO A 211 12.92 5.77 -9.64
N VAL A 212 13.80 5.69 -8.63
CA VAL A 212 13.60 4.95 -7.38
C VAL A 212 13.46 5.98 -6.27
N LYS A 213 12.21 6.20 -5.84
CA LYS A 213 11.79 7.29 -4.94
C LYS A 213 11.59 6.73 -3.52
N THR A 214 12.53 7.04 -2.63
CA THR A 214 12.63 6.53 -1.25
C THR A 214 12.63 7.69 -0.26
N VAL A 215 12.82 7.41 1.04
CA VAL A 215 13.02 8.46 2.04
C VAL A 215 14.22 9.33 1.68
N GLY A 216 15.42 8.74 1.55
CA GLY A 216 16.65 9.50 1.26
C GLY A 216 16.73 10.08 -0.15
N SER A 217 16.09 9.47 -1.16
CA SER A 217 16.18 9.96 -2.54
C SER A 217 15.14 11.00 -2.93
N TYR A 218 14.02 11.09 -2.21
CA TYR A 218 12.88 11.89 -2.65
C TYR A 218 12.13 12.63 -1.54
N TRP A 219 12.10 12.16 -0.29
CA TRP A 219 11.26 12.81 0.73
C TRP A 219 11.90 14.13 1.19
N PRO A 220 11.10 15.19 1.45
CA PRO A 220 11.65 16.49 1.82
C PRO A 220 11.92 16.64 3.32
N TYR A 221 11.13 16.02 4.19
CA TYR A 221 11.12 16.29 5.62
C TYR A 221 11.12 15.01 6.46
N LEU A 222 11.89 15.00 7.55
CA LEU A 222 11.93 13.90 8.51
C LEU A 222 10.60 13.75 9.27
N SER A 223 9.89 14.86 9.48
CA SER A 223 8.57 14.87 10.16
C SER A 223 7.56 13.92 9.51
N THR A 224 7.56 13.84 8.17
CA THR A 224 6.68 12.94 7.41
C THR A 224 7.04 11.48 7.63
N VAL A 225 8.32 11.16 7.88
CA VAL A 225 8.77 9.79 8.20
C VAL A 225 8.22 9.39 9.56
N TYR A 226 8.46 10.21 10.58
CA TYR A 226 8.01 9.96 11.96
C TYR A 226 6.48 9.85 12.05
N ASP A 227 5.74 10.87 11.57
CA ASP A 227 4.26 10.92 11.62
C ASP A 227 3.66 9.71 10.91
N TYR A 228 4.06 9.45 9.66
CA TYR A 228 3.48 8.36 8.89
C TYR A 228 3.72 6.98 9.53
N ILE A 229 4.91 6.75 10.08
CA ILE A 229 5.24 5.51 10.79
C ILE A 229 4.38 5.38 12.06
N HIS A 230 4.38 6.40 12.92
CA HIS A 230 3.60 6.40 14.17
C HIS A 230 2.09 6.23 13.94
N ARG A 231 1.57 6.91 12.90
CA ARG A 231 0.15 6.96 12.56
C ARG A 231 -0.35 5.69 11.87
N SER A 232 0.47 5.10 11.00
CA SER A 232 0.01 4.20 9.93
C SER A 232 0.78 2.88 9.80
N MET A 233 1.88 2.70 10.54
CA MET A 233 2.68 1.47 10.53
C MET A 233 2.64 0.74 11.88
N PRO A 234 2.86 -0.59 11.91
CA PRO A 234 3.03 -1.50 10.76
C PRO A 234 1.76 -1.70 9.93
N PHE A 235 1.91 -2.00 8.64
CA PHE A 235 0.76 -2.21 7.75
C PHE A 235 -0.10 -3.39 8.23
N GLY A 236 -1.39 -3.11 8.52
CA GLY A 236 -2.33 -4.08 9.09
C GLY A 236 -2.37 -4.11 10.63
N ALA A 237 -1.46 -3.41 11.32
CA ALA A 237 -1.39 -3.32 12.79
C ALA A 237 -0.95 -1.91 13.25
N ALA A 238 -1.42 -0.86 12.59
CA ALA A 238 -1.02 0.53 12.82
C ALA A 238 -1.31 1.03 14.25
N GLN A 239 -0.60 2.09 14.67
CA GLN A 239 -0.70 2.70 16.01
C GLN A 239 -0.33 1.74 17.17
N THR A 240 0.60 0.83 16.92
CA THR A 240 1.14 -0.10 17.94
C THR A 240 2.54 0.28 18.43
N LEU A 241 3.22 1.20 17.74
CA LEU A 241 4.55 1.71 18.09
C LEU A 241 4.44 2.82 19.15
N SER A 242 5.36 2.83 20.11
CA SER A 242 5.52 3.94 21.05
C SER A 242 6.22 5.16 20.41
N VAL A 243 6.33 6.25 21.17
CA VAL A 243 7.06 7.46 20.75
C VAL A 243 8.55 7.12 20.54
N ASP A 244 9.17 6.42 21.49
CA ASP A 244 10.59 6.05 21.42
C ASP A 244 10.86 5.03 20.30
N ASP A 245 9.98 4.03 20.11
CA ASP A 245 10.07 3.10 18.96
C ASP A 245 10.07 3.85 17.63
N THR A 246 9.26 4.91 17.53
CA THR A 246 9.15 5.72 16.31
C THR A 246 10.42 6.54 16.09
N TYR A 247 11.00 7.14 17.15
CA TYR A 247 12.31 7.80 17.04
C TYR A 247 13.42 6.82 16.64
N ALA A 248 13.46 5.63 17.25
CA ALA A 248 14.45 4.59 16.96
C ALA A 248 14.37 4.12 15.51
N ILE A 249 13.18 3.73 15.02
CA ILE A 249 12.95 3.38 13.62
C ILE A 249 13.35 4.54 12.69
N THR A 250 13.05 5.78 13.06
CA THR A 250 13.40 6.96 12.23
C THR A 250 14.91 7.17 12.18
N ALA A 251 15.64 6.97 13.28
CA ALA A 251 17.10 6.95 13.31
C ALA A 251 17.67 5.84 12.41
N TYR A 252 17.13 4.62 12.51
CA TYR A 252 17.53 3.50 11.66
C TYR A 252 17.29 3.74 10.16
N LEU A 253 16.18 4.40 9.80
CA LEU A 253 15.92 4.78 8.41
C LEU A 253 16.82 5.89 7.90
N LEU A 254 17.29 6.81 8.76
CA LEU A 254 18.34 7.78 8.42
C LEU A 254 19.67 7.08 8.16
N TYR A 255 20.07 6.14 9.02
CA TYR A 255 21.28 5.31 8.86
C TYR A 255 21.22 4.48 7.58
N SER A 256 20.10 3.77 7.34
CA SER A 256 19.87 2.97 6.13
C SER A 256 19.94 3.79 4.83
N ASN A 257 19.65 5.09 4.89
CA ASN A 257 19.79 6.03 3.77
C ASN A 257 21.16 6.74 3.71
N GLY A 258 22.10 6.44 4.62
CA GLY A 258 23.42 7.04 4.69
C GLY A 258 23.42 8.51 5.11
N VAL A 259 22.46 8.92 5.95
CA VAL A 259 22.31 10.31 6.45
C VAL A 259 23.01 10.51 7.80
N VAL A 260 23.12 9.46 8.61
CA VAL A 260 23.74 9.45 9.95
C VAL A 260 24.58 8.18 10.15
N GLU A 261 25.49 8.21 11.12
CA GLU A 261 26.32 7.06 11.53
C GLU A 261 25.54 6.08 12.44
N ASP A 262 26.14 4.93 12.77
CA ASP A 262 25.50 3.82 13.51
C ASP A 262 25.32 4.05 15.02
N ASP A 263 25.99 5.06 15.59
CA ASP A 263 25.85 5.47 17.00
C ASP A 263 24.90 6.66 17.21
N PHE A 264 24.20 7.11 16.16
CA PHE A 264 23.33 8.27 16.20
C PHE A 264 22.08 8.06 17.07
N VAL A 265 21.72 9.08 17.86
CA VAL A 265 20.51 9.15 18.68
C VAL A 265 19.61 10.27 18.20
N LEU A 266 18.41 9.93 17.73
CA LEU A 266 17.39 10.90 17.39
C LEU A 266 16.57 11.23 18.64
N THR A 267 16.37 12.51 18.91
CA THR A 267 15.56 13.01 20.03
C THR A 267 14.58 14.06 19.54
N HIS A 268 13.55 14.34 20.33
CA HIS A 268 12.65 15.45 20.09
C HIS A 268 13.34 16.84 20.04
N GLU A 269 14.53 16.97 20.63
CA GLU A 269 15.31 18.22 20.66
C GLU A 269 16.13 18.42 19.37
N ASN A 270 16.79 17.37 18.86
CA ASN A 270 17.66 17.44 17.68
C ASN A 270 16.95 17.13 16.34
N PHE A 271 15.69 16.70 16.39
CA PHE A 271 14.92 16.26 15.22
C PHE A 271 14.92 17.25 14.05
N THR A 272 14.80 18.54 14.35
CA THR A 272 14.68 19.63 13.35
C THR A 272 16.03 20.08 12.79
N GLU A 273 17.15 19.59 13.33
CA GLU A 273 18.50 19.82 12.78
C GLU A 273 18.77 18.94 11.54
N ILE A 274 18.04 17.83 11.40
CA ILE A 274 18.23 16.85 10.32
C ILE A 274 17.52 17.29 9.03
N THR A 275 18.32 17.58 8.00
CA THR A 275 17.82 17.92 6.65
C THR A 275 17.96 16.73 5.69
N LEU A 276 16.86 16.29 5.09
CA LEU A 276 16.90 15.21 4.09
C LEU A 276 17.45 15.70 2.73
N PRO A 277 18.10 14.83 1.92
CA PRO A 277 18.78 15.25 0.68
C PRO A 277 17.91 15.96 -0.36
N ASN A 278 16.59 15.71 -0.35
CA ASN A 278 15.64 16.30 -1.31
C ASN A 278 14.71 17.36 -0.68
N ALA A 279 15.11 17.99 0.44
CA ALA A 279 14.31 19.02 1.12
C ALA A 279 13.85 20.17 0.20
N ALA A 280 14.71 20.62 -0.72
CA ALA A 280 14.40 21.66 -1.70
C ALA A 280 13.84 21.12 -3.04
N GLY A 281 13.54 19.82 -3.15
CA GLY A 281 13.16 19.14 -4.40
C GLY A 281 11.70 19.32 -4.83
N PHE A 282 10.94 20.18 -4.17
CA PHE A 282 9.51 20.38 -4.39
C PHE A 282 9.19 21.86 -4.57
N TYR A 283 8.19 22.14 -5.40
CA TYR A 283 7.65 23.47 -5.64
C TYR A 283 6.11 23.42 -5.60
N VAL A 284 5.48 24.57 -5.35
CA VAL A 284 4.01 24.70 -5.41
C VAL A 284 3.58 24.60 -6.87
N ASP A 285 2.44 23.93 -7.11
CA ASP A 285 1.84 23.71 -8.44
C ASP A 285 1.89 24.96 -9.34
N ASP A 286 2.71 24.90 -10.39
CA ASP A 286 3.00 26.00 -11.31
C ASP A 286 2.17 25.95 -12.60
N ARG A 287 1.24 25.00 -12.75
CA ARG A 287 0.49 24.77 -13.99
C ARG A 287 -0.31 25.98 -14.47
N ALA A 288 -0.65 26.90 -13.56
CA ALA A 288 -1.26 28.19 -13.91
C ALA A 288 -0.35 29.09 -14.78
N GLU A 289 0.96 28.92 -14.67
CA GLU A 289 1.98 29.63 -15.44
C GLU A 289 2.53 28.76 -16.58
N SER A 290 2.80 27.47 -16.31
CA SER A 290 3.49 26.56 -17.23
C SER A 290 2.60 25.84 -18.24
N GLU A 291 1.32 25.60 -17.92
CA GLU A 291 0.41 24.78 -18.75
C GLU A 291 -0.85 25.52 -19.21
N TYR A 292 -1.58 26.17 -18.30
CA TYR A 292 -2.89 26.75 -18.59
C TYR A 292 -2.86 27.80 -19.72
N PRO A 293 -1.84 28.66 -19.86
CA PRO A 293 -1.72 29.57 -21.01
C PRO A 293 -1.55 28.84 -22.35
N LEU A 294 -0.99 27.63 -22.35
CA LEU A 294 -0.80 26.80 -23.55
C LEU A 294 -2.08 26.06 -23.94
N PHE A 295 -2.85 25.60 -22.95
CA PHE A 295 -4.01 24.71 -23.16
C PHE A 295 -5.38 25.40 -23.11
N SER A 296 -5.45 26.67 -22.70
CA SER A 296 -6.70 27.46 -22.63
C SER A 296 -6.94 28.36 -23.86
N GLY A 297 -6.12 28.24 -24.91
CA GLY A 297 -6.32 28.94 -26.18
C GLY A 297 -7.46 28.35 -27.02
N GLU A 298 -7.91 29.07 -28.05
CA GLU A 298 -8.90 28.57 -29.00
C GLU A 298 -8.34 27.32 -29.73
N PRO A 299 -9.01 26.16 -29.65
CA PRO A 299 -8.52 24.93 -30.26
C PRO A 299 -8.66 24.96 -31.79
N CYS A 300 -7.84 24.18 -32.48
CA CYS A 300 -8.04 23.96 -33.91
C CYS A 300 -9.30 23.12 -34.18
N MET A 301 -10.15 23.60 -35.08
CA MET A 301 -11.43 22.96 -35.43
C MET A 301 -11.46 22.31 -36.83
N THR A 302 -10.50 22.62 -37.73
CA THR A 302 -10.48 22.12 -39.12
C THR A 302 -9.04 22.13 -39.65
N ASP A 303 -8.66 21.13 -40.45
CA ASP A 303 -7.33 20.97 -41.07
C ASP A 303 -6.14 21.01 -40.09
N CYS A 304 -6.32 20.43 -38.90
CA CYS A 304 -5.43 20.54 -37.74
C CYS A 304 -4.08 19.78 -37.82
N GLY A 305 -3.60 19.48 -39.01
CA GLY A 305 -2.32 18.79 -39.25
C GLY A 305 -2.46 17.47 -40.02
N PRO A 306 -1.36 16.68 -40.10
CA PRO A 306 -1.35 15.40 -40.80
C PRO A 306 -2.23 14.35 -40.09
N ALA A 307 -2.67 13.34 -40.85
CA ALA A 307 -3.43 12.23 -40.30
C ALA A 307 -2.65 11.49 -39.19
N PRO A 308 -3.27 11.19 -38.03
CA PRO A 308 -2.59 10.56 -36.92
C PRO A 308 -2.22 9.10 -37.24
N GLN A 309 -1.12 8.63 -36.65
CA GLN A 309 -0.65 7.25 -36.76
C GLN A 309 -0.70 6.55 -35.40
N VAL A 310 -1.06 5.27 -35.38
CA VAL A 310 -1.13 4.47 -34.14
C VAL A 310 0.28 4.05 -33.73
N THR A 311 0.76 4.58 -32.60
CA THR A 311 2.13 4.33 -32.08
C THR A 311 2.18 3.32 -30.93
N ARG A 312 1.07 3.11 -30.21
CA ARG A 312 0.90 2.18 -29.08
C ARG A 312 -0.50 1.57 -29.12
N ARG A 313 -0.65 0.32 -28.68
CA ARG A 313 -1.96 -0.33 -28.51
C ARG A 313 -1.98 -1.04 -27.16
N ALA A 314 -3.00 -0.79 -26.33
CA ALA A 314 -3.09 -1.40 -25.00
C ALA A 314 -3.19 -2.95 -25.06
N VAL A 315 -3.78 -3.49 -26.13
CA VAL A 315 -3.87 -4.93 -26.38
C VAL A 315 -2.50 -5.61 -26.54
N ASP A 316 -1.44 -4.86 -26.88
CA ASP A 316 -0.09 -5.41 -27.01
C ASP A 316 0.55 -5.71 -25.62
N LEU A 317 0.00 -5.15 -24.51
CA LEU A 317 0.45 -5.44 -23.14
C LEU A 317 -0.26 -6.64 -22.52
N GLY A 318 -1.55 -6.85 -22.81
CA GLY A 318 -2.31 -8.02 -22.35
C GLY A 318 -2.54 -8.14 -20.82
N VAL A 319 -2.34 -7.06 -20.05
CA VAL A 319 -2.46 -7.08 -18.56
C VAL A 319 -3.82 -6.66 -18.01
N THR A 320 -4.78 -6.30 -18.87
CA THR A 320 -6.15 -5.97 -18.45
C THR A 320 -6.89 -7.25 -18.04
N PRO A 321 -7.55 -7.32 -16.87
CA PRO A 321 -8.40 -8.45 -16.50
C PRO A 321 -9.47 -8.71 -17.57
N THR A 322 -9.89 -9.96 -17.77
CA THR A 322 -10.83 -10.34 -18.82
C THR A 322 -12.06 -11.08 -18.30
N ASP A 323 -13.20 -10.85 -18.96
CA ASP A 323 -14.37 -11.72 -18.89
C ASP A 323 -14.07 -13.09 -19.53
N ALA A 324 -14.97 -14.06 -19.36
CA ALA A 324 -14.80 -15.42 -19.87
C ALA A 324 -14.75 -15.52 -21.41
N ASP A 325 -15.20 -14.49 -22.15
CA ASP A 325 -15.10 -14.40 -23.61
C ASP A 325 -13.80 -13.71 -24.09
N GLY A 326 -12.88 -13.40 -23.17
CA GLY A 326 -11.58 -12.79 -23.46
C GLY A 326 -11.61 -11.27 -23.68
N ARG A 327 -12.77 -10.61 -23.51
CA ARG A 327 -12.87 -9.15 -23.52
C ARG A 327 -12.46 -8.55 -22.17
N PRO A 328 -12.12 -7.25 -22.08
CA PRO A 328 -11.84 -6.60 -20.79
C PRO A 328 -12.99 -6.81 -19.80
N ALA A 329 -12.66 -7.15 -18.54
CA ALA A 329 -13.63 -7.53 -17.54
C ALA A 329 -14.70 -6.44 -17.30
N GLY A 330 -15.97 -6.86 -17.22
CA GLY A 330 -17.10 -5.94 -17.17
C GLY A 330 -17.45 -5.32 -18.53
N THR A 331 -17.12 -5.99 -19.64
CA THR A 331 -17.59 -5.55 -20.96
C THR A 331 -19.11 -5.65 -21.04
N MET A 332 -19.75 -4.62 -21.61
CA MET A 332 -21.20 -4.60 -21.79
C MET A 332 -21.68 -5.87 -22.53
N PRO A 333 -22.70 -6.58 -22.00
CA PRO A 333 -23.21 -7.79 -22.63
C PRO A 333 -23.79 -7.47 -24.01
N VAL A 334 -23.65 -8.41 -24.95
CA VAL A 334 -24.26 -8.29 -26.28
C VAL A 334 -25.77 -8.44 -26.12
N ILE A 335 -26.49 -7.33 -26.21
CA ILE A 335 -27.96 -7.33 -26.26
C ILE A 335 -28.37 -7.58 -27.71
N ASP A 336 -28.65 -8.85 -28.04
CA ASP A 336 -29.34 -9.20 -29.29
C ASP A 336 -30.77 -8.68 -29.25
N LEU A 337 -30.97 -7.46 -29.74
CA LEU A 337 -32.30 -6.93 -30.03
C LEU A 337 -32.84 -7.67 -31.27
N PRO A 338 -34.03 -8.29 -31.21
CA PRO A 338 -34.60 -8.98 -32.36
C PRO A 338 -34.79 -7.98 -33.50
N ALA A 339 -34.20 -8.30 -34.66
CA ALA A 339 -34.31 -7.48 -35.85
C ALA A 339 -35.79 -7.20 -36.17
N THR A 340 -36.15 -5.92 -36.27
CA THR A 340 -37.49 -5.50 -36.71
C THR A 340 -37.75 -6.06 -38.10
N ALA A 341 -38.77 -6.91 -38.22
CA ALA A 341 -39.08 -7.59 -39.47
C ALA A 341 -39.51 -6.61 -40.56
N GLU A 342 -38.70 -6.50 -41.61
CA GLU A 342 -39.13 -5.95 -42.91
C GLU A 342 -39.54 -7.09 -43.84
N SER A 343 -40.70 -6.91 -44.50
CA SER A 343 -41.19 -7.67 -45.67
C SER A 343 -41.10 -9.20 -45.60
N GLY A 344 -42.20 -9.85 -45.18
CA GLY A 344 -42.36 -11.29 -45.37
C GLY A 344 -43.01 -11.67 -46.71
N GLU A 345 -42.76 -12.90 -47.16
CA GLU A 345 -43.66 -13.67 -48.05
C GLU A 345 -43.72 -15.12 -47.48
N PRO A 346 -44.86 -15.82 -47.51
CA PRO A 346 -45.20 -16.76 -46.43
C PRO A 346 -44.65 -18.18 -46.61
N ALA A 347 -44.32 -18.81 -45.48
CA ALA A 347 -44.04 -20.24 -45.43
C ALA A 347 -45.32 -21.07 -45.64
N ALA A 348 -45.19 -22.16 -46.40
CA ALA A 348 -46.19 -23.23 -46.44
C ALA A 348 -46.12 -24.07 -45.14
N PRO A 349 -47.25 -24.61 -44.64
CA PRO A 349 -47.30 -25.21 -43.31
C PRO A 349 -46.73 -26.63 -43.27
N ALA A 350 -46.00 -26.95 -42.20
CA ALA A 350 -45.71 -28.31 -41.76
C ALA A 350 -46.38 -28.56 -40.40
N GLU A 351 -46.84 -29.78 -40.17
CA GLU A 351 -47.94 -30.06 -39.26
C GLU A 351 -47.59 -30.08 -37.76
N MET A 352 -48.58 -29.70 -36.96
CA MET A 352 -48.60 -29.87 -35.52
C MET A 352 -48.87 -31.33 -35.15
N THR A 353 -47.96 -31.95 -34.40
CA THR A 353 -48.29 -33.09 -33.54
C THR A 353 -47.93 -32.75 -32.10
N ALA A 354 -48.96 -32.61 -31.27
CA ALA A 354 -48.82 -32.43 -29.84
C ALA A 354 -48.92 -33.78 -29.13
N GLN A 355 -48.15 -33.94 -28.06
CA GLN A 355 -48.62 -34.61 -26.86
C GLN A 355 -47.90 -34.04 -25.64
N ALA A 356 -48.64 -33.92 -24.55
CA ALA A 356 -48.26 -33.23 -23.33
C ALA A 356 -48.24 -34.21 -22.16
N GLU A 357 -47.66 -33.77 -21.03
CA GLU A 357 -47.87 -34.17 -19.61
C GLU A 357 -46.54 -33.95 -18.85
N THR A 358 -46.47 -33.38 -17.63
CA THR A 358 -47.43 -32.59 -16.82
C THR A 358 -46.62 -31.77 -15.79
N VAL A 359 -47.20 -30.71 -15.22
CA VAL A 359 -46.58 -29.84 -14.19
C VAL A 359 -47.37 -29.93 -12.88
N THR A 360 -46.70 -29.81 -11.72
CA THR A 360 -47.37 -29.63 -10.41
C THR A 360 -46.61 -28.70 -9.45
N GLU A 361 -47.35 -28.09 -8.51
CA GLU A 361 -47.10 -26.81 -7.78
C GLU A 361 -47.59 -26.92 -6.28
N THR A 362 -47.36 -26.02 -5.30
CA THR A 362 -46.76 -24.66 -5.32
C THR A 362 -45.74 -24.36 -4.18
N PRO A 363 -46.06 -24.13 -2.87
CA PRO A 363 -45.38 -23.04 -2.14
C PRO A 363 -44.86 -23.34 -0.70
N ALA A 364 -44.42 -22.27 -0.02
CA ALA A 364 -43.68 -22.21 1.26
C ALA A 364 -44.52 -22.08 2.57
N GLU A 365 -43.83 -22.34 3.71
CA GLU A 365 -43.99 -21.88 5.13
C GLU A 365 -45.36 -21.85 5.85
N PRO A 366 -45.46 -22.00 7.22
CA PRO A 366 -44.69 -21.24 8.23
C PRO A 366 -44.30 -21.97 9.56
N ALA A 367 -43.74 -21.23 10.52
CA ALA A 367 -43.30 -21.62 11.88
C ALA A 367 -44.42 -21.94 12.92
N PRO A 368 -44.06 -22.50 14.11
CA PRO A 368 -44.49 -21.88 15.39
C PRO A 368 -43.48 -21.97 16.58
N GLU A 369 -43.91 -21.51 17.77
CA GLU A 369 -43.11 -21.11 18.94
C GLU A 369 -42.95 -22.13 20.11
N THR A 370 -41.86 -21.98 20.87
CA THR A 370 -41.67 -22.05 22.35
C THR A 370 -42.54 -22.95 23.27
N GLN A 371 -41.92 -23.88 24.03
CA GLN A 371 -42.03 -23.95 25.51
C GLN A 371 -41.08 -24.93 26.26
N THR A 372 -40.31 -24.36 27.21
CA THR A 372 -40.01 -24.78 28.60
C THR A 372 -39.86 -26.26 29.02
N GLY A 373 -38.75 -26.57 29.71
CA GLY A 373 -38.68 -27.72 30.64
C GLY A 373 -37.32 -27.95 31.33
N ALA A 374 -37.20 -27.57 32.60
CA ALA A 374 -36.17 -28.06 33.54
C ALA A 374 -36.87 -28.81 34.69
N PRO A 375 -36.24 -29.82 35.35
CA PRO A 375 -35.38 -29.50 36.50
C PRO A 375 -34.19 -30.45 36.76
N ALA A 376 -33.38 -30.05 37.74
CA ALA A 376 -32.16 -30.67 38.26
C ALA A 376 -32.26 -32.08 38.87
N ALA A 377 -31.12 -32.80 38.92
CA ALA A 377 -30.48 -33.25 40.18
C ALA A 377 -29.11 -33.96 39.96
N GLU A 378 -28.13 -33.62 40.80
CA GLU A 378 -26.83 -34.30 41.05
C GLU A 378 -27.02 -35.68 41.76
N PRO A 379 -26.03 -36.63 41.75
CA PRO A 379 -24.66 -36.37 42.21
C PRO A 379 -23.47 -37.05 41.49
N GLU A 380 -22.39 -36.27 41.37
CA GLU A 380 -20.99 -36.58 41.69
C GLU A 380 -20.48 -38.04 41.67
N SER A 381 -19.65 -38.36 40.66
CA SER A 381 -18.41 -39.13 40.85
C SER A 381 -17.46 -38.95 39.65
N GLU A 382 -16.29 -38.35 39.90
CA GLU A 382 -15.13 -38.31 38.99
C GLU A 382 -14.43 -39.69 38.90
N PRO A 383 -13.51 -39.94 37.92
CA PRO A 383 -12.96 -39.01 36.92
C PRO A 383 -13.00 -39.52 35.46
N GLU A 384 -12.96 -38.59 34.49
CA GLU A 384 -11.91 -38.51 33.44
C GLU A 384 -12.10 -37.24 32.57
N GLN A 385 -11.01 -36.75 31.98
CA GLN A 385 -10.93 -35.40 31.43
C GLN A 385 -11.54 -35.27 30.03
N SER A 386 -12.62 -34.49 29.91
CA SER A 386 -12.99 -33.80 28.68
C SER A 386 -13.48 -32.38 29.01
N ALA A 387 -12.55 -31.50 29.38
CA ALA A 387 -12.88 -30.10 29.61
C ALA A 387 -13.22 -29.42 28.28
N GLY A 388 -14.39 -28.77 28.22
CA GLY A 388 -14.66 -27.80 27.18
C GLY A 388 -13.65 -26.64 27.26
N LEU A 389 -13.33 -26.05 26.12
CA LEU A 389 -12.41 -24.91 26.04
C LEU A 389 -12.89 -23.78 26.95
N ASP A 390 -12.00 -23.24 27.79
CA ASP A 390 -12.33 -22.14 28.70
C ASP A 390 -12.76 -20.90 27.89
N PRO A 391 -14.01 -20.41 28.04
CA PRO A 391 -14.49 -19.24 27.30
C PRO A 391 -13.65 -17.96 27.52
N ALA A 392 -13.04 -17.80 28.70
CA ALA A 392 -12.18 -16.65 28.97
C ALA A 392 -10.86 -16.74 28.18
N LEU A 393 -10.27 -17.94 28.13
CA LEU A 393 -9.06 -18.23 27.35
C LEU A 393 -9.32 -18.12 25.83
N VAL A 394 -10.48 -18.56 25.35
CA VAL A 394 -10.92 -18.40 23.96
C VAL A 394 -11.07 -16.92 23.59
N ALA A 395 -11.68 -16.10 24.45
CA ALA A 395 -11.82 -14.65 24.22
C ALA A 395 -10.47 -13.89 24.27
N ALA A 396 -9.54 -14.32 25.13
CA ALA A 396 -8.16 -13.85 25.10
C ALA A 396 -7.47 -14.23 23.78
N GLY A 397 -7.67 -15.46 23.30
CA GLY A 397 -7.15 -15.94 22.03
C GLY A 397 -7.69 -15.21 20.81
N GLU A 398 -8.98 -14.86 20.80
CA GLU A 398 -9.59 -14.00 19.76
C GLU A 398 -8.92 -12.61 19.73
N THR A 399 -8.55 -12.08 20.89
CA THR A 399 -7.81 -10.81 20.98
C THR A 399 -6.40 -10.96 20.39
N GLN A 400 -5.71 -12.07 20.64
CA GLN A 400 -4.41 -12.37 20.04
C GLN A 400 -4.51 -12.63 18.53
N PHE A 401 -5.61 -13.22 18.05
CA PHE A 401 -5.85 -13.49 16.63
C PHE A 401 -5.87 -12.20 15.78
N ARG A 402 -6.09 -11.02 16.37
CA ARG A 402 -5.95 -9.72 15.67
C ARG A 402 -4.56 -9.55 15.03
N LYS A 403 -3.50 -10.08 15.66
CA LYS A 403 -2.13 -10.12 15.12
C LYS A 403 -2.02 -11.01 13.85
N CYS A 404 -2.91 -11.98 13.70
CA CYS A 404 -2.98 -12.92 12.57
C CYS A 404 -3.95 -12.46 11.46
N ALA A 405 -4.97 -11.67 11.81
CA ALA A 405 -6.11 -11.32 10.97
C ALA A 405 -5.77 -10.52 9.69
N ALA A 406 -4.58 -9.91 9.62
CA ALA A 406 -4.07 -9.28 8.41
C ALA A 406 -3.80 -10.31 7.29
N CYS A 407 -3.29 -11.50 7.64
CA CYS A 407 -2.93 -12.55 6.68
C CYS A 407 -3.94 -13.70 6.61
N HIS A 408 -4.55 -14.05 7.73
CA HIS A 408 -5.43 -15.22 7.88
C HIS A 408 -6.90 -14.82 8.09
N LYS A 409 -7.81 -15.74 7.75
CA LYS A 409 -9.26 -15.62 7.97
C LYS A 409 -9.78 -16.87 8.69
N VAL A 410 -10.84 -16.67 9.45
CA VAL A 410 -11.52 -17.67 10.30
C VAL A 410 -13.02 -17.39 10.33
N GLY A 411 -13.82 -18.39 10.70
CA GLY A 411 -15.28 -18.33 10.76
C GLY A 411 -15.96 -18.79 9.46
N GLU A 412 -17.28 -18.66 9.40
CA GLU A 412 -18.10 -19.10 8.27
C GLU A 412 -17.68 -18.40 6.97
N GLY A 413 -17.39 -19.17 5.92
CA GLY A 413 -16.96 -18.64 4.62
C GLY A 413 -15.53 -18.09 4.57
N ALA A 414 -14.67 -18.43 5.54
CA ALA A 414 -13.27 -18.01 5.55
C ALA A 414 -12.51 -18.47 4.29
N ALA A 415 -11.99 -17.49 3.54
CA ALA A 415 -11.23 -17.71 2.31
C ALA A 415 -9.71 -17.53 2.52
N ASN A 416 -8.93 -18.21 1.69
CA ASN A 416 -7.48 -18.03 1.61
C ASN A 416 -7.10 -16.60 1.17
N GLY A 417 -6.04 -16.06 1.76
CA GLY A 417 -5.50 -14.73 1.43
C GLY A 417 -3.98 -14.76 1.32
N VAL A 418 -3.30 -13.88 2.07
CA VAL A 418 -1.82 -13.91 2.21
C VAL A 418 -1.38 -15.20 2.92
N GLY A 419 -2.14 -15.62 3.94
CA GLY A 419 -2.07 -16.95 4.54
C GLY A 419 -3.28 -17.82 4.20
N PRO A 420 -3.22 -19.13 4.50
CA PRO A 420 -4.38 -20.01 4.42
C PRO A 420 -5.47 -19.60 5.42
N GLN A 421 -6.72 -19.99 5.15
CA GLN A 421 -7.77 -19.98 6.18
C GLN A 421 -7.41 -20.96 7.32
N LEU A 422 -7.82 -20.66 8.56
CA LEU A 422 -7.39 -21.39 9.77
C LEU A 422 -8.51 -22.13 10.53
N ASN A 423 -9.70 -22.28 9.95
CA ASN A 423 -10.74 -23.17 10.48
C ASN A 423 -10.23 -24.62 10.48
N GLY A 424 -10.47 -25.35 11.57
CA GLY A 424 -10.01 -26.74 11.71
C GLY A 424 -8.50 -26.89 11.48
N ILE A 425 -7.68 -25.92 11.89
CA ILE A 425 -6.21 -26.03 11.76
C ILE A 425 -5.63 -26.99 12.79
N VAL A 426 -6.20 -27.06 13.98
CA VAL A 426 -5.73 -27.93 15.07
C VAL A 426 -6.02 -29.40 14.71
N GLY A 427 -4.99 -30.23 14.71
CA GLY A 427 -5.01 -31.61 14.23
C GLY A 427 -4.85 -31.78 12.70
N ARG A 428 -4.72 -30.70 11.93
CA ARG A 428 -4.51 -30.76 10.47
C ARG A 428 -3.04 -31.03 10.14
N VAL A 429 -2.77 -31.78 9.07
CA VAL A 429 -1.42 -31.91 8.51
C VAL A 429 -0.93 -30.55 7.99
N ALA A 430 0.34 -30.24 8.23
CA ALA A 430 0.92 -28.98 7.78
C ALA A 430 0.93 -28.87 6.24
N GLY A 431 0.60 -27.69 5.70
CA GLY A 431 0.66 -27.45 4.26
C GLY A 431 -0.46 -28.06 3.42
N THR A 432 -1.58 -28.49 4.01
CA THR A 432 -2.68 -29.19 3.28
C THR A 432 -4.03 -28.45 3.24
N THR A 433 -4.09 -27.15 3.53
CA THR A 433 -5.33 -26.37 3.31
C THR A 433 -5.63 -26.22 1.82
N ASP A 434 -6.83 -26.63 1.41
CA ASP A 434 -7.25 -26.62 0.01
C ASP A 434 -7.14 -25.23 -0.63
N GLY A 435 -6.65 -25.21 -1.88
CA GLY A 435 -6.51 -24.00 -2.69
C GLY A 435 -5.40 -23.03 -2.27
N PHE A 436 -4.67 -23.26 -1.17
CA PHE A 436 -3.56 -22.36 -0.77
C PHE A 436 -2.20 -22.79 -1.34
N ARG A 437 -1.41 -21.83 -1.84
CA ARG A 437 -0.08 -22.10 -2.44
C ARG A 437 1.05 -21.98 -1.42
N TYR A 438 1.25 -23.05 -0.66
CA TYR A 438 2.32 -23.17 0.33
C TYR A 438 3.76 -23.01 -0.22
N SER A 439 4.69 -22.70 0.69
CA SER A 439 6.14 -22.77 0.45
C SER A 439 6.62 -24.22 0.50
N LYS A 440 7.60 -24.59 -0.34
CA LYS A 440 8.15 -25.96 -0.37
C LYS A 440 8.53 -26.53 1.01
N PRO A 441 9.24 -25.80 1.91
CA PRO A 441 9.54 -26.31 3.25
C PRO A 441 8.30 -26.67 4.10
N MET A 442 7.19 -25.96 3.92
CA MET A 442 5.94 -26.23 4.65
C MET A 442 5.22 -27.48 4.12
N THR A 443 5.22 -27.69 2.81
CA THR A 443 4.66 -28.92 2.21
C THR A 443 5.54 -30.14 2.48
N ASP A 444 6.86 -29.95 2.50
CA ASP A 444 7.82 -31.00 2.82
C ASP A 444 7.66 -31.43 4.28
N ALA A 445 7.57 -30.49 5.23
CA ALA A 445 7.35 -30.78 6.65
C ALA A 445 6.04 -31.56 6.90
N GLY A 446 4.94 -31.19 6.21
CA GLY A 446 3.68 -31.96 6.26
C GLY A 446 3.82 -33.38 5.72
N ALA A 447 4.55 -33.56 4.60
CA ALA A 447 4.82 -34.87 4.02
C ALA A 447 5.76 -35.73 4.89
N GLU A 448 6.63 -35.11 5.68
CA GLU A 448 7.48 -35.75 6.70
C GLU A 448 6.73 -36.08 8.01
N GLY A 449 5.46 -35.65 8.13
CA GLY A 449 4.55 -36.04 9.21
C GLY A 449 4.18 -34.94 10.20
N LEU A 450 4.51 -33.66 9.92
CA LEU A 450 4.10 -32.56 10.79
C LEU A 450 2.57 -32.38 10.79
N VAL A 451 1.98 -32.49 11.97
CA VAL A 451 0.57 -32.23 12.27
C VAL A 451 0.49 -31.08 13.27
N TRP A 452 -0.47 -30.17 13.10
CA TRP A 452 -0.68 -29.01 13.98
C TRP A 452 -1.42 -29.38 15.27
N ASP A 453 -0.77 -30.12 16.15
CA ASP A 453 -1.17 -30.28 17.56
C ASP A 453 -0.78 -29.04 18.41
N ALA A 454 -1.06 -29.07 19.71
CA ALA A 454 -0.76 -27.97 20.61
C ALA A 454 0.76 -27.68 20.69
N ASP A 455 1.61 -28.71 20.82
CA ASP A 455 3.05 -28.56 21.02
C ASP A 455 3.76 -28.00 19.77
N SER A 456 3.38 -28.50 18.60
CA SER A 456 3.86 -28.01 17.31
C SER A 456 3.35 -26.60 17.00
N LEU A 457 2.09 -26.28 17.33
CA LEU A 457 1.58 -24.91 17.23
C LEU A 457 2.28 -23.97 18.22
N HIS A 458 2.54 -24.37 19.46
CA HIS A 458 3.33 -23.58 20.41
C HIS A 458 4.73 -23.28 19.85
N SER A 459 5.41 -24.31 19.34
CA SER A 459 6.78 -24.21 18.80
C SER A 459 6.84 -23.36 17.52
N PHE A 460 5.90 -23.57 16.60
CA PHE A 460 5.82 -22.81 15.35
C PHE A 460 5.38 -21.36 15.61
N LEU A 461 4.38 -21.12 16.46
CA LEU A 461 3.93 -19.77 16.79
C LEU A 461 5.00 -18.99 17.58
N GLU A 462 5.88 -19.64 18.35
CA GLU A 462 6.97 -18.94 19.06
C GLU A 462 8.06 -18.41 18.11
N ASN A 463 8.41 -19.19 17.08
CA ASN A 463 9.40 -18.79 16.08
C ASN A 463 9.16 -19.52 14.75
N PRO A 464 8.29 -18.99 13.85
CA PRO A 464 7.94 -19.67 12.60
C PRO A 464 9.16 -19.94 11.71
N ARG A 465 10.04 -18.93 11.56
CA ARG A 465 11.22 -19.02 10.70
C ARG A 465 12.29 -19.97 11.26
N GLY A 466 12.38 -20.11 12.59
CA GLY A 466 13.24 -21.09 13.25
C GLY A 466 12.68 -22.52 13.17
N PHE A 467 11.38 -22.70 13.35
CA PHE A 467 10.72 -24.01 13.34
C PHE A 467 10.66 -24.63 11.94
N ILE A 468 10.32 -23.83 10.90
CA ILE A 468 10.41 -24.25 9.49
C ILE A 468 11.21 -23.20 8.71
N PRO A 469 12.53 -23.40 8.51
CA PRO A 469 13.37 -22.50 7.75
C PRO A 469 12.87 -22.25 6.33
N ARG A 470 12.80 -20.97 5.93
CA ARG A 470 12.30 -20.49 4.62
C ARG A 470 10.83 -20.81 4.33
N ASN A 471 10.00 -20.97 5.36
CA ASN A 471 8.55 -20.90 5.18
C ASN A 471 8.11 -19.46 4.81
N ARG A 472 6.89 -19.30 4.27
CA ARG A 472 6.36 -18.00 3.79
C ARG A 472 5.56 -17.19 4.83
N MET A 473 5.34 -17.70 6.04
CA MET A 473 4.67 -16.95 7.10
C MET A 473 5.67 -15.93 7.67
N SER A 474 5.62 -14.70 7.17
CA SER A 474 6.52 -13.61 7.57
C SER A 474 6.10 -13.02 8.92
N TYR A 475 6.19 -13.85 9.97
CA TYR A 475 5.83 -13.52 11.35
C TYR A 475 6.97 -13.95 12.28
N ASN A 476 7.35 -13.09 13.23
CA ASN A 476 8.51 -13.32 14.10
C ASN A 476 8.19 -14.25 15.28
N GLY A 477 6.90 -14.47 15.52
CA GLY A 477 6.37 -15.33 16.54
C GLY A 477 5.87 -14.61 17.80
N LEU A 478 4.92 -15.25 18.46
CA LEU A 478 4.23 -14.82 19.66
C LEU A 478 5.00 -15.31 20.88
N LYS A 479 5.91 -14.47 21.41
CA LYS A 479 6.91 -14.87 22.43
C LYS A 479 6.30 -15.23 23.78
N ASN A 480 5.24 -14.56 24.19
CA ASN A 480 4.52 -14.88 25.43
C ASN A 480 3.80 -16.24 25.28
N GLU A 481 4.03 -17.15 26.21
CA GLU A 481 3.46 -18.51 26.20
C GLU A 481 1.96 -18.54 26.51
N GLU A 482 1.49 -17.69 27.44
CA GLU A 482 0.07 -17.54 27.78
C GLU A 482 -0.73 -17.03 26.56
N ASP A 483 -0.15 -16.08 25.81
CA ASP A 483 -0.71 -15.60 24.54
C ASP A 483 -0.79 -16.72 23.48
N ARG A 484 0.22 -17.61 23.40
CA ARG A 484 0.17 -18.80 22.51
C ARG A 484 -0.92 -19.78 22.95
N THR A 485 -0.99 -20.10 24.24
CA THR A 485 -2.03 -20.99 24.82
C THR A 485 -3.42 -20.45 24.52
N ALA A 486 -3.65 -19.15 24.71
CA ALA A 486 -4.91 -18.48 24.42
C ALA A 486 -5.26 -18.57 22.93
N LEU A 487 -4.32 -18.22 22.04
CA LEU A 487 -4.52 -18.30 20.59
C LEU A 487 -4.82 -19.73 20.12
N ILE A 488 -4.14 -20.74 20.66
CA ILE A 488 -4.38 -22.15 20.32
C ILE A 488 -5.75 -22.62 20.82
N ALA A 489 -6.20 -22.17 22.01
CA ALA A 489 -7.55 -22.44 22.51
C ALA A 489 -8.63 -21.81 21.60
N TYR A 490 -8.41 -20.58 21.13
CA TYR A 490 -9.30 -19.94 20.15
C TYR A 490 -9.32 -20.70 18.82
N LEU A 491 -8.16 -21.06 18.26
CA LEU A 491 -8.07 -21.85 17.02
C LEU A 491 -8.71 -23.25 17.16
N SER A 492 -8.66 -23.85 18.35
CA SER A 492 -9.34 -25.11 18.67
C SER A 492 -10.86 -24.99 18.71
N SER A 493 -11.41 -23.79 18.90
CA SER A 493 -12.86 -23.54 18.90
C SER A 493 -13.45 -23.43 17.48
N LEU A 494 -12.60 -23.29 16.46
CA LEU A 494 -12.99 -23.10 15.06
C LEU A 494 -13.04 -24.44 14.33
N THR A 495 -14.23 -24.99 14.14
CA THR A 495 -14.46 -26.15 13.27
C THR A 495 -14.28 -25.79 11.79
N GLU A 496 -14.05 -26.79 10.92
CA GLU A 496 -14.03 -26.60 9.45
C GLU A 496 -15.31 -25.94 8.91
#